data_AF-X1U5B8-F1
#
_entry.id   AF-X1U5B8-F1
#
_cell.length_a   1.000
_cell.length_b   1.000
_cell.length_c   1.000
_cell.angle_alpha   90.00
_cell.angle_beta   90.00
_cell.angle_gamma   90.00
#
_symmetry.space_group_name_H-M   'P 1'
#
loop_
_entity.id
_entity.type
_entity.pdbx_description
1 polymer ?
#
loop_
_entity_poly.entity_id
_entity_poly.type
_entity_poly.pdbx_seq_one_letter_code
_entity_poly.pdbx_strand_id
1 'polypeptide(L)'
;GGWGIGRDPDHLTDFYHSKEFDPDCIGGWRGYNYPGFVNSTFDYWGDLLKSASTFEEAKEAAFMCQEIIAEQVPGIPMYGFIGVKAYRVEWTDLVNAVGTGINSWWSTYNMHPVGQDYGGRIEYGIKSDIETLNPMTAAWTYTWEVLDKIYEYVYTNNPYDLSEDWGWLAESWEIENYVVSTGHDGIKVTFHFVEDAIWHDDVPFTAEDMEFTYNYIMEQGIPRYASFTQFIDDVVLVDDYTLEVYQNTTSFFAFHYINIPVLPKR
;
A
#
# COMPACT_ATOMS: atom_id res chain seq x y z
N GLY A 1 -3.25 19.50 6.00
CA GLY A 1 -3.49 18.05 6.12
C GLY A 1 -2.16 17.35 6.32
N GLY A 2 -2.16 16.07 6.67
CA GLY A 2 -0.97 15.23 6.64
C GLY A 2 -1.15 14.15 5.57
N TRP A 3 -0.04 13.64 5.03
CA TRP A 3 -0.04 12.51 4.11
C TRP A 3 0.35 11.25 4.86
N GLY A 4 -0.35 10.14 4.59
CA GLY A 4 0.20 8.82 4.87
C GLY A 4 1.24 8.53 3.81
N ILE A 5 2.48 8.27 4.22
CA ILE A 5 3.57 7.93 3.32
C ILE A 5 3.82 6.43 3.49
N GLY A 6 3.91 5.70 2.36
CA GLY A 6 4.26 4.29 2.36
C GLY A 6 5.71 4.05 2.75
N ARG A 7 6.13 2.78 2.76
CA ARG A 7 7.53 2.42 3.00
C ARG A 7 8.45 2.75 1.83
N ASP A 8 7.90 2.84 0.62
CA ASP A 8 8.67 3.14 -0.58
C ASP A 8 8.92 4.66 -0.68
N PRO A 9 10.13 5.07 -1.10
CA PRO A 9 10.45 6.49 -1.27
C PRO A 9 9.82 7.11 -2.53
N ASP A 10 8.91 6.42 -3.20
CA ASP A 10 8.33 6.82 -4.49
C ASP A 10 7.36 8.01 -4.39
N HIS A 11 6.88 8.31 -3.17
CA HIS A 11 6.18 9.54 -2.82
C HIS A 11 6.97 10.82 -3.14
N LEU A 12 8.31 10.73 -3.24
CA LEU A 12 9.14 11.85 -3.70
C LEU A 12 8.71 12.30 -5.10
N THR A 13 8.47 11.35 -6.00
CA THR A 13 7.98 11.65 -7.35
C THR A 13 6.55 12.18 -7.28
N ASP A 14 5.67 11.52 -6.52
CA ASP A 14 4.24 11.87 -6.48
C ASP A 14 4.00 13.30 -5.95
N PHE A 15 4.79 13.76 -4.99
CA PHE A 15 4.62 15.11 -4.42
C PHE A 15 5.32 16.24 -5.17
N TYR A 16 6.28 15.95 -6.04
CA TYR A 16 7.17 16.99 -6.58
C TYR A 16 7.39 16.92 -8.09
N HIS A 17 6.96 15.86 -8.78
CA HIS A 17 7.10 15.76 -10.23
C HIS A 17 6.20 16.80 -10.92
N SER A 18 6.70 17.42 -12.00
CA SER A 18 6.00 18.51 -12.70
C SER A 18 4.65 18.07 -13.28
N LYS A 19 4.50 16.78 -13.65
CA LYS A 19 3.23 16.21 -14.15
C LYS A 19 2.10 16.20 -13.11
N GLU A 20 2.46 16.22 -11.82
CA GLU A 20 1.50 16.23 -10.71
C GLU A 20 1.07 17.65 -10.31
N PHE A 21 1.56 18.66 -11.04
CA PHE A 21 1.18 20.05 -10.87
C PHE A 21 -0.01 20.40 -11.76
N ASP A 22 -1.13 20.78 -11.14
CA ASP A 22 -2.26 21.39 -11.82
C ASP A 22 -2.11 22.93 -11.80
N PRO A 23 -1.81 23.58 -12.95
CA PRO A 23 -1.65 25.03 -13.00
C PRO A 23 -2.93 25.81 -12.71
N ASP A 24 -4.10 25.19 -12.87
CA ASP A 24 -5.40 25.79 -12.54
C ASP A 24 -5.75 25.64 -11.05
N CYS A 25 -4.91 24.95 -10.28
CA CYS A 25 -5.13 24.64 -8.87
C CYS A 25 -3.90 24.86 -7.99
N ILE A 26 -3.16 25.96 -8.21
CA ILE A 26 -2.00 26.33 -7.38
C ILE A 26 -2.41 26.46 -5.90
N GLY A 27 -1.83 25.63 -5.04
CA GLY A 27 -2.16 25.57 -3.61
C GLY A 27 -3.53 24.93 -3.29
N GLY A 28 -4.21 24.36 -4.28
CA GLY A 28 -5.45 23.60 -4.14
C GLY A 28 -5.24 22.08 -4.28
N TRP A 29 -6.32 21.32 -4.13
CA TRP A 29 -6.29 19.86 -3.93
C TRP A 29 -6.32 19.01 -5.21
N ARG A 30 -6.13 19.60 -6.40
CA ARG A 30 -6.29 18.89 -7.70
C ARG A 30 -4.99 18.33 -8.28
N GLY A 31 -3.89 18.39 -7.53
CA GLY A 31 -2.62 17.75 -7.84
C GLY A 31 -1.82 17.51 -6.56
N TYR A 32 -0.94 16.52 -6.55
CA TYR A 32 -0.11 16.21 -5.39
C TYR A 32 1.07 17.18 -5.24
N ASN A 33 1.48 17.83 -6.32
CA ASN A 33 2.50 18.88 -6.32
C ASN A 33 1.93 20.24 -5.91
N TYR A 34 1.51 20.33 -4.64
CA TYR A 34 1.02 21.57 -4.01
C TYR A 34 1.97 22.76 -4.14
N PRO A 35 3.31 22.57 -4.03
CA PRO A 35 4.23 23.69 -4.18
C PRO A 35 4.30 24.28 -5.60
N GLY A 36 3.82 23.55 -6.60
CA GLY A 36 4.00 23.90 -8.00
C GLY A 36 5.47 23.84 -8.42
N PHE A 37 6.20 22.85 -7.90
CA PHE A 37 7.61 22.65 -8.24
C PHE A 37 7.72 22.12 -9.66
N VAL A 38 8.46 22.82 -10.52
CA VAL A 38 8.69 22.41 -11.91
C VAL A 38 10.19 22.40 -12.15
N ASN A 39 10.76 21.21 -12.35
CA ASN A 39 12.19 21.03 -12.54
C ASN A 39 12.49 19.78 -13.37
N SER A 40 12.97 19.96 -14.59
CA SER A 40 13.22 18.86 -15.52
C SER A 40 14.30 17.87 -15.05
N THR A 41 15.27 18.33 -14.24
CA THR A 41 16.29 17.46 -13.66
C THR A 41 15.68 16.60 -12.57
N PHE A 42 14.80 17.17 -11.74
CA PHE A 42 14.02 16.41 -10.78
C PHE A 42 13.12 15.39 -11.47
N ASP A 43 12.39 15.82 -12.50
CA ASP A 43 11.48 14.96 -13.26
C ASP A 43 12.20 13.73 -13.81
N TYR A 44 13.39 13.91 -14.40
CA TYR A 44 14.24 12.81 -14.86
C TYR A 44 14.54 11.78 -13.76
N TRP A 45 14.98 12.24 -12.59
CA TRP A 45 15.26 11.34 -11.47
C TRP A 45 14.00 10.74 -10.85
N GLY A 46 12.90 11.48 -10.84
CA GLY A 46 11.61 11.01 -10.35
C GLY A 46 11.00 9.93 -11.23
N ASP A 47 11.14 10.05 -12.56
CA ASP A 47 10.78 9.01 -13.52
C ASP A 47 11.67 7.78 -13.34
N LEU A 48 12.99 7.96 -13.22
CA LEU A 48 13.91 6.85 -12.92
C LEU A 48 13.58 6.15 -11.61
N LEU A 49 13.20 6.89 -10.56
CA LEU A 49 12.83 6.29 -9.28
C LEU A 49 11.61 5.37 -9.43
N LYS A 50 10.60 5.77 -10.20
CA LYS A 50 9.40 4.96 -10.43
C LYS A 50 9.66 3.78 -11.38
N SER A 51 10.62 3.88 -12.29
CA SER A 51 10.90 2.85 -13.31
C SER A 51 12.14 1.97 -13.05
N ALA A 52 12.96 2.27 -12.04
CA ALA A 52 14.19 1.56 -11.75
C ALA A 52 13.92 0.08 -11.47
N SER A 53 14.68 -0.84 -12.07
CA SER A 53 14.46 -2.27 -11.94
C SER A 53 15.26 -2.92 -10.81
N THR A 54 16.19 -2.17 -10.22
CA THR A 54 17.06 -2.66 -9.16
C THR A 54 17.06 -1.74 -7.95
N PHE A 55 17.36 -2.31 -6.78
CA PHE A 55 17.49 -1.55 -5.55
C PHE A 55 18.51 -0.41 -5.65
N GLU A 56 19.67 -0.66 -6.27
CA GLU A 56 20.73 0.36 -6.37
C GLU A 56 20.32 1.52 -7.27
N GLU A 57 19.66 1.26 -8.40
CA GLU A 57 19.13 2.31 -9.28
C GLU A 57 18.03 3.12 -8.59
N ALA A 58 17.09 2.45 -7.91
CA ALA A 58 16.02 3.12 -7.17
C ALA A 58 16.59 3.98 -6.03
N LYS A 59 17.60 3.48 -5.32
CA LYS A 59 18.29 4.21 -4.25
C LYS A 59 19.04 5.42 -4.76
N GLU A 60 19.77 5.28 -5.87
CA GLU A 60 20.46 6.41 -6.51
C GLU A 60 19.45 7.49 -6.92
N ALA A 61 18.39 7.12 -7.62
CA ALA A 61 17.35 8.05 -8.05
C ALA A 61 16.67 8.76 -6.87
N ALA A 62 16.36 8.03 -5.79
CA ALA A 62 15.80 8.61 -4.57
C ALA A 62 16.75 9.63 -3.94
N PHE A 63 18.05 9.32 -3.84
CA PHE A 63 19.04 10.25 -3.30
C PHE A 63 19.18 11.51 -4.15
N MET A 64 19.18 11.37 -5.48
CA MET A 64 19.23 12.52 -6.38
C MET A 64 17.98 13.40 -6.27
N CYS A 65 16.80 12.79 -6.14
CA CYS A 65 15.57 13.54 -5.86
C CYS A 65 15.68 14.31 -4.54
N GLN A 66 16.16 13.67 -3.47
CA GLN A 66 16.34 14.30 -2.16
C GLN A 66 17.37 15.44 -2.19
N GLU A 67 18.48 15.29 -2.90
CA GLU A 67 19.50 16.34 -3.07
C GLU A 67 18.89 17.59 -3.73
N ILE A 68 18.16 17.40 -4.84
CA ILE A 68 17.50 18.51 -5.54
C ILE A 68 16.46 19.19 -4.64
N ILE A 69 15.66 18.42 -3.89
CA ILE A 69 14.69 18.97 -2.93
C ILE A 69 15.40 19.77 -1.84
N ALA A 70 16.54 19.28 -1.32
CA ALA A 70 17.31 19.97 -0.29
C ALA A 70 17.94 21.28 -0.79
N GLU A 71 18.37 21.33 -2.05
CA GLU A 71 18.95 22.52 -2.67
C GLU A 71 17.90 23.56 -3.08
N GLN A 72 16.82 23.10 -3.73
CA GLN A 72 15.80 23.98 -4.32
C GLN A 72 14.72 24.37 -3.32
N VAL A 73 14.55 23.60 -2.25
CA VAL A 73 13.60 23.84 -1.16
C VAL A 73 12.17 24.11 -1.69
N PRO A 74 11.58 23.18 -2.49
CA PRO A 74 10.23 23.38 -3.02
C PRO A 74 9.18 23.50 -1.91
N GLY A 75 9.43 22.85 -0.77
CA GLY A 75 8.68 23.03 0.46
C GLY A 75 9.57 22.75 1.65
N ILE A 76 9.24 23.36 2.80
CA ILE A 76 9.92 23.10 4.07
C ILE A 76 9.01 22.20 4.90
N PRO A 77 9.40 20.92 5.16
CA PRO A 77 8.68 20.09 6.10
C PRO A 77 8.68 20.74 7.49
N MET A 78 7.51 21.15 7.96
CA MET A 78 7.39 21.91 9.21
C MET A 78 7.55 21.05 10.46
N TYR A 79 7.03 19.83 10.42
CA TYR A 79 7.10 18.87 11.52
C TYR A 79 6.79 17.45 11.03
N GLY A 80 7.45 16.46 11.62
CA GLY A 80 7.02 15.06 11.59
C GLY A 80 6.31 14.74 12.89
N PHE A 81 5.19 14.02 12.82
CA PHE A 81 4.48 13.62 14.04
C PHE A 81 5.28 12.55 14.79
N ILE A 82 5.59 12.80 16.07
CA ILE A 82 5.92 11.73 17.00
C ILE A 82 4.61 11.27 17.65
N GLY A 83 4.18 10.06 17.33
CA GLY A 83 2.99 9.47 17.92
C GLY A 83 3.26 8.95 19.33
N VAL A 84 2.84 9.68 20.37
CA VAL A 84 2.79 9.15 21.74
C VAL A 84 1.40 8.58 21.97
N LYS A 85 1.32 7.27 22.18
CA LYS A 85 0.06 6.54 22.37
C LYS A 85 0.07 5.87 23.75
N ALA A 86 -1.05 5.97 24.45
CA ALA A 86 -1.26 5.30 25.73
C ALA A 86 -2.20 4.11 25.53
N TYR A 87 -1.95 3.03 26.25
CA TYR A 87 -2.84 1.89 26.36
C TYR A 87 -3.07 1.53 27.82
N ARG A 88 -4.10 0.73 28.06
CA ARG A 88 -4.49 0.28 29.40
C ARG A 88 -3.51 -0.77 29.92
N VAL A 89 -3.05 -0.62 31.16
CA VAL A 89 -2.06 -1.52 31.79
C VAL A 89 -2.57 -2.96 31.95
N GLU A 90 -3.87 -3.17 31.82
CA GLU A 90 -4.52 -4.47 31.84
C GLU A 90 -4.34 -5.26 30.52
N TRP A 91 -3.75 -4.65 29.48
CA TRP A 91 -3.43 -5.27 28.20
C TRP A 91 -1.92 -5.46 28.05
N THR A 92 -1.52 -6.53 27.38
CA THR A 92 -0.13 -6.88 27.07
C THR A 92 0.03 -7.21 25.59
N ASP A 93 1.29 -7.33 25.14
CA ASP A 93 1.65 -7.85 23.81
C ASP A 93 1.17 -6.99 22.63
N LEU A 94 1.00 -5.68 22.87
CA LEU A 94 0.78 -4.70 21.80
C LEU A 94 2.05 -4.57 20.93
N VAL A 95 1.84 -4.41 19.62
CA VAL A 95 2.92 -4.31 18.64
C VAL A 95 3.20 -2.84 18.31
N ASN A 96 4.36 -2.35 18.75
CA ASN A 96 4.82 -1.00 18.42
C ASN A 96 5.45 -0.96 17.02
N ALA A 97 4.60 -1.03 15.98
CA ALA A 97 5.05 -1.10 14.59
C ALA A 97 5.75 0.20 14.13
N VAL A 98 6.78 0.07 13.31
CA VAL A 98 7.52 1.20 12.71
C VAL A 98 6.57 2.07 11.88
N GLY A 99 6.66 3.38 12.03
CA GLY A 99 5.82 4.36 11.32
C GLY A 99 4.37 4.49 11.81
N THR A 100 3.81 3.45 12.44
CA THR A 100 2.39 3.42 12.87
C THR A 100 2.26 3.50 14.39
N GLY A 101 2.99 2.64 15.12
CA GLY A 101 2.89 2.43 16.56
C GLY A 101 1.82 1.40 16.94
N ILE A 102 1.31 1.51 18.17
CA ILE A 102 0.40 0.49 18.75
C ILE A 102 -1.03 0.45 18.18
N ASN A 103 -1.42 1.37 17.29
CA ASN A 103 -2.67 1.29 16.52
C ASN A 103 -2.53 0.41 15.26
N SER A 104 -1.36 -0.19 15.04
CA SER A 104 -1.15 -1.12 13.94
C SER A 104 -2.12 -2.30 14.01
N TRP A 105 -2.42 -2.85 12.84
CA TRP A 105 -3.18 -4.08 12.69
C TRP A 105 -2.61 -5.24 13.54
N TRP A 106 -1.27 -5.32 13.63
CA TRP A 106 -0.55 -6.29 14.46
C TRP A 106 -0.90 -6.22 15.95
N SER A 107 -1.10 -5.03 16.50
CA SER A 107 -1.54 -4.91 17.90
C SER A 107 -2.90 -5.54 18.09
N THR A 108 -3.86 -5.31 17.18
CA THR A 108 -5.20 -5.87 17.32
C THR A 108 -5.23 -7.39 17.16
N TYR A 109 -4.26 -7.95 16.44
CA TYR A 109 -4.10 -9.39 16.29
C TYR A 109 -3.46 -10.05 17.51
N ASN A 110 -2.45 -9.40 18.11
CA ASN A 110 -1.62 -10.01 19.15
C ASN A 110 -2.03 -9.63 20.58
N MET A 111 -2.61 -8.45 20.80
CA MET A 111 -2.84 -7.96 22.16
C MET A 111 -3.95 -8.74 22.87
N HIS A 112 -3.76 -8.96 24.17
CA HIS A 112 -4.73 -9.64 25.01
C HIS A 112 -4.67 -9.12 26.47
N PRO A 113 -5.70 -9.39 27.29
CA PRO A 113 -5.65 -9.08 28.71
C PRO A 113 -4.50 -9.80 29.41
N VAL A 114 -3.87 -9.13 30.37
CA VAL A 114 -2.82 -9.73 31.21
C VAL A 114 -3.35 -10.99 31.90
N GLY A 115 -2.65 -12.11 31.71
CA GLY A 115 -3.01 -13.40 32.29
C GLY A 115 -4.03 -14.22 31.50
N GLN A 116 -4.38 -13.81 30.27
CA GLN A 116 -5.15 -14.59 29.30
C GLN A 116 -4.33 -14.75 28.02
N ASP A 117 -4.58 -15.80 27.24
CA ASP A 117 -3.86 -16.01 25.96
C ASP A 117 -4.55 -15.29 24.79
N TYR A 118 -5.85 -14.98 24.90
CA TYR A 118 -6.65 -14.29 23.89
C TYR A 118 -7.95 -13.72 24.47
N GLY A 119 -8.61 -12.82 23.72
CA GLY A 119 -9.95 -12.33 23.99
C GLY A 119 -10.01 -10.95 24.64
N GLY A 120 -11.09 -10.69 25.36
CA GLY A 120 -11.37 -9.38 25.98
C GLY A 120 -12.18 -8.44 25.08
N ARG A 121 -12.37 -7.21 25.56
CA ARG A 121 -13.06 -6.13 24.85
C ARG A 121 -12.25 -4.85 25.01
N ILE A 122 -11.86 -4.27 23.87
CA ILE A 122 -11.26 -2.94 23.84
C ILE A 122 -12.33 -1.87 23.62
N GLU A 123 -12.14 -0.74 24.27
CA GLU A 123 -12.82 0.51 23.92
C GLU A 123 -11.83 1.34 23.10
N TYR A 124 -12.00 1.35 21.77
CA TYR A 124 -11.06 1.97 20.83
C TYR A 124 -11.57 3.34 20.39
N GLY A 125 -10.85 4.39 20.77
CA GLY A 125 -11.22 5.77 20.43
C GLY A 125 -10.68 6.19 19.06
N ILE A 126 -11.57 6.59 18.15
CA ILE A 126 -11.24 7.20 16.86
C ILE A 126 -11.57 8.70 16.87
N LYS A 127 -10.84 9.50 16.09
CA LYS A 127 -10.97 10.97 16.12
C LYS A 127 -12.22 11.49 15.42
N SER A 128 -12.75 10.77 14.45
CA SER A 128 -13.92 11.17 13.67
C SER A 128 -14.82 9.98 13.37
N ASP A 129 -16.05 10.29 12.97
CA ASP A 129 -17.02 9.28 12.55
C ASP A 129 -16.54 8.51 11.30
N ILE A 130 -17.05 7.29 11.17
CA ILE A 130 -16.82 6.43 10.00
C ILE A 130 -17.85 6.82 8.94
N GLU A 131 -17.37 7.20 7.76
CA GLU A 131 -18.24 7.72 6.69
C GLU A 131 -18.77 6.62 5.77
N THR A 132 -18.01 5.55 5.60
CA THR A 132 -18.37 4.41 4.74
C THR A 132 -17.66 3.15 5.22
N LEU A 133 -18.27 1.98 5.02
CA LEU A 133 -17.61 0.68 5.21
C LEU A 133 -17.27 0.01 3.88
N ASN A 134 -17.33 0.76 2.77
CA ASN A 134 -16.94 0.27 1.45
C ASN A 134 -15.48 0.66 1.15
N PRO A 135 -14.55 -0.30 1.05
CA PRO A 135 -13.13 -0.04 0.76
C PRO A 135 -12.90 0.59 -0.62
N MET A 136 -13.88 0.54 -1.52
CA MET A 136 -13.81 1.15 -2.85
C MET A 136 -14.08 2.66 -2.83
N THR A 137 -14.68 3.18 -1.76
CA THR A 137 -15.03 4.61 -1.64
C THR A 137 -14.37 5.31 -0.46
N ALA A 138 -13.76 4.57 0.46
CA ALA A 138 -13.17 5.10 1.68
C ALA A 138 -11.92 5.95 1.41
N ALA A 139 -11.98 7.24 1.75
CA ALA A 139 -10.86 8.17 1.57
C ALA A 139 -10.17 8.57 2.90
N TRP A 140 -10.87 8.47 4.04
CA TRP A 140 -10.37 9.00 5.31
C TRP A 140 -9.58 7.98 6.12
N THR A 141 -8.46 8.43 6.71
CA THR A 141 -7.59 7.58 7.54
C THR A 141 -8.32 6.91 8.71
N TYR A 142 -9.27 7.59 9.34
CA TYR A 142 -10.03 7.03 10.48
C TYR A 142 -11.07 5.99 10.06
N THR A 143 -11.50 6.00 8.79
CA THR A 143 -12.29 4.90 8.23
C THR A 143 -11.42 3.67 8.01
N TRP A 144 -10.19 3.86 7.53
CA TRP A 144 -9.21 2.77 7.35
C TRP A 144 -8.75 2.14 8.67
N GLU A 145 -8.67 2.92 9.76
CA GLU A 145 -8.49 2.37 11.11
C GLU A 145 -9.54 1.31 11.49
N VAL A 146 -10.69 1.24 10.82
CA VAL A 146 -11.70 0.19 11.00
C VAL A 146 -11.68 -0.82 9.86
N LEU A 147 -11.60 -0.37 8.60
CA LEU A 147 -11.60 -1.28 7.44
C LEU A 147 -10.42 -2.24 7.42
N ASP A 148 -9.25 -1.84 7.91
CA ASP A 148 -8.09 -2.72 8.01
C ASP A 148 -8.30 -3.87 9.02
N LYS A 149 -9.39 -3.88 9.80
CA LYS A 149 -9.78 -4.99 10.69
C LYS A 149 -10.94 -5.82 10.12
N ILE A 150 -11.37 -5.52 8.90
CA ILE A 150 -12.49 -6.17 8.20
C ILE A 150 -12.00 -6.81 6.90
N TYR A 151 -11.14 -6.13 6.15
CA TYR A 151 -10.62 -6.58 4.88
C TYR A 151 -9.14 -6.93 4.99
N GLU A 152 -8.78 -8.05 4.39
CA GLU A 152 -7.42 -8.58 4.38
C GLU A 152 -6.70 -8.25 3.07
N TYR A 153 -5.38 -8.35 3.09
CA TYR A 153 -4.49 -8.11 1.95
C TYR A 153 -3.77 -9.41 1.56
N VAL A 154 -3.19 -9.47 0.36
CA VAL A 154 -2.50 -10.68 -0.11
C VAL A 154 -1.22 -10.95 0.68
N TYR A 155 -0.51 -9.89 1.07
CA TYR A 155 0.66 -9.97 1.95
C TYR A 155 0.67 -8.77 2.90
N THR A 156 1.50 -8.84 3.92
CA THR A 156 1.72 -7.78 4.91
C THR A 156 3.23 -7.53 5.05
N ASN A 157 3.61 -6.58 5.90
CA ASN A 157 5.01 -6.27 6.15
C ASN A 157 5.37 -6.52 7.61
N ASN A 158 6.65 -6.84 7.83
CA ASN A 158 7.18 -6.98 9.18
C ASN A 158 6.98 -5.63 9.94
N PRO A 159 6.36 -5.65 11.14
CA PRO A 159 6.10 -4.43 11.89
C PRO A 159 7.38 -3.76 12.43
N TYR A 160 8.50 -4.46 12.48
CA TYR A 160 9.76 -3.98 13.02
C TYR A 160 10.81 -3.68 11.95
N ASP A 161 10.67 -4.26 10.76
CA ASP A 161 11.52 -3.99 9.59
C ASP A 161 10.64 -3.85 8.33
N LEU A 162 10.39 -2.62 7.90
CA LEU A 162 9.50 -2.38 6.76
C LEU A 162 10.06 -2.91 5.42
N SER A 163 11.35 -3.26 5.36
CA SER A 163 11.96 -3.84 4.15
C SER A 163 11.62 -5.31 3.93
N GLU A 164 11.05 -5.98 4.95
CA GLU A 164 10.65 -7.38 4.87
C GLU A 164 9.15 -7.52 4.61
N ASP A 165 8.82 -8.25 3.56
CA ASP A 165 7.47 -8.73 3.26
C ASP A 165 7.19 -10.07 3.92
N TRP A 166 6.00 -10.17 4.52
CA TRP A 166 5.50 -11.37 5.16
C TRP A 166 4.22 -11.85 4.47
N GLY A 167 4.09 -13.17 4.35
CA GLY A 167 2.87 -13.79 3.86
C GLY A 167 1.67 -13.45 4.74
N TRP A 168 0.50 -13.38 4.10
CA TRP A 168 -0.78 -13.21 4.78
C TRP A 168 -1.82 -14.15 4.15
N LEU A 169 -2.73 -13.65 3.31
CA LEU A 169 -3.59 -14.54 2.51
C LEU A 169 -2.76 -15.37 1.53
N ALA A 170 -1.72 -14.77 0.93
CA ALA A 170 -0.69 -15.50 0.20
C ALA A 170 0.39 -15.96 1.19
N GLU A 171 0.61 -17.27 1.30
CA GLU A 171 1.67 -17.82 2.13
C GLU A 171 3.06 -17.69 1.48
N SER A 172 3.10 -17.62 0.15
CA SER A 172 4.31 -17.39 -0.63
C SER A 172 4.01 -16.78 -1.99
N TRP A 173 5.05 -16.28 -2.65
CA TRP A 173 4.97 -15.79 -4.02
C TRP A 173 6.29 -15.97 -4.76
N GLU A 174 6.20 -16.00 -6.08
CA GLU A 174 7.34 -16.01 -7.00
C GLU A 174 7.30 -14.76 -7.87
N ILE A 175 8.45 -14.11 -8.08
CA ILE A 175 8.59 -12.96 -8.98
C ILE A 175 9.56 -13.34 -10.08
N GLU A 176 9.08 -13.30 -11.32
CA GLU A 176 9.84 -13.67 -12.50
C GLU A 176 9.83 -12.53 -13.52
N ASN A 177 10.92 -12.38 -14.28
CA ASN A 177 10.91 -11.50 -15.46
C ASN A 177 9.99 -12.09 -16.53
N TYR A 178 9.23 -11.24 -17.18
CA TYR A 178 8.29 -11.62 -18.24
C TYR A 178 8.38 -10.63 -19.41
N VAL A 179 8.00 -11.07 -20.60
CA VAL A 179 7.83 -10.17 -21.74
C VAL A 179 6.34 -10.09 -22.02
N VAL A 180 5.75 -8.92 -21.81
CA VAL A 180 4.31 -8.71 -21.97
C VAL A 180 3.87 -8.92 -23.41
N SER A 181 2.57 -9.11 -23.61
CA SER A 181 1.95 -9.37 -24.91
C SER A 181 2.34 -8.35 -26.00
N THR A 182 2.67 -7.12 -25.59
CA THR A 182 3.11 -6.01 -26.45
C THR A 182 4.60 -6.01 -26.81
N GLY A 183 5.39 -6.93 -26.24
CA GLY A 183 6.82 -7.10 -26.50
C GLY A 183 7.74 -6.25 -25.60
N HIS A 184 7.22 -5.65 -24.53
CA HIS A 184 8.00 -4.91 -23.54
C HIS A 184 8.37 -5.80 -22.35
N ASP A 185 9.43 -5.43 -21.62
CA ASP A 185 9.81 -6.12 -20.39
C ASP A 185 8.81 -5.80 -19.27
N GLY A 186 8.52 -6.81 -18.46
CA GLY A 186 7.62 -6.74 -17.33
C GLY A 186 7.97 -7.80 -16.29
N ILE A 187 7.09 -7.97 -15.30
CA ILE A 187 7.22 -9.04 -14.31
C ILE A 187 5.95 -9.88 -14.26
N LYS A 188 6.12 -11.14 -13.88
CA LYS A 188 5.03 -12.03 -13.47
C LYS A 188 5.17 -12.27 -11.97
N VAL A 189 4.07 -12.10 -11.24
CA VAL A 189 3.96 -12.47 -9.83
C VAL A 189 3.01 -13.65 -9.72
N THR A 190 3.49 -14.77 -9.19
CA THR A 190 2.65 -15.94 -8.88
C THR A 190 2.38 -15.95 -7.38
N PHE A 191 1.13 -15.81 -6.97
CA PHE A 191 0.72 -15.95 -5.57
C PHE A 191 0.28 -17.37 -5.27
N HIS A 192 0.68 -17.89 -4.11
CA HIS A 192 0.17 -19.13 -3.53
C HIS A 192 -0.59 -18.82 -2.24
N PHE A 193 -1.89 -19.06 -2.25
CA PHE A 193 -2.80 -18.72 -1.17
C PHE A 193 -2.96 -19.84 -0.15
N VAL A 194 -3.26 -19.48 1.10
CA VAL A 194 -3.62 -20.44 2.15
C VAL A 194 -4.94 -21.14 1.82
N GLU A 195 -5.05 -22.43 2.16
CA GLU A 195 -6.23 -23.25 1.84
C GLU A 195 -7.33 -23.21 2.91
N ASP A 196 -7.07 -22.61 4.08
CA ASP A 196 -7.98 -22.60 5.24
C ASP A 196 -8.56 -21.23 5.58
N ALA A 197 -8.30 -20.21 4.76
CA ALA A 197 -8.92 -18.90 4.91
C ALA A 197 -10.41 -18.94 4.57
N ILE A 198 -11.22 -18.29 5.42
CA ILE A 198 -12.67 -18.18 5.27
C ILE A 198 -13.09 -16.73 5.41
N TRP A 199 -14.09 -16.34 4.62
CA TRP A 199 -14.82 -15.10 4.80
C TRP A 199 -15.68 -15.14 6.07
N HIS A 200 -16.15 -13.97 6.50
CA HIS A 200 -16.95 -13.82 7.73
C HIS A 200 -18.32 -14.51 7.70
N ASP A 201 -18.74 -15.04 6.54
CA ASP A 201 -19.97 -15.79 6.32
C ASP A 201 -19.72 -17.29 6.08
N ASP A 202 -18.54 -17.79 6.49
CA ASP A 202 -18.09 -19.18 6.39
C ASP A 202 -17.82 -19.66 4.94
N VAL A 203 -17.83 -18.77 3.95
CA VAL A 203 -17.45 -19.10 2.57
C VAL A 203 -15.92 -19.16 2.47
N PRO A 204 -15.32 -20.22 1.88
CA PRO A 204 -13.87 -20.27 1.67
C PRO A 204 -13.37 -19.13 0.78
N PHE A 205 -12.24 -18.54 1.17
CA PHE A 205 -11.48 -17.64 0.30
C PHE A 205 -10.76 -18.47 -0.78
N THR A 206 -10.69 -17.95 -2.01
CA THR A 206 -9.97 -18.58 -3.12
C THR A 206 -9.28 -17.53 -4.00
N ALA A 207 -8.37 -17.96 -4.86
CA ALA A 207 -7.75 -17.12 -5.90
C ALA A 207 -8.79 -16.40 -6.79
N GLU A 208 -10.00 -16.96 -6.95
CA GLU A 208 -11.10 -16.30 -7.68
C GLU A 208 -11.52 -14.97 -7.04
N ASP A 209 -11.44 -14.82 -5.72
CA ASP A 209 -11.78 -13.58 -5.03
C ASP A 209 -10.78 -12.48 -5.35
N MET A 210 -9.48 -12.84 -5.41
CA MET A 210 -8.44 -11.89 -5.76
C MET A 210 -8.47 -11.52 -7.26
N GLU A 211 -8.69 -12.49 -8.14
CA GLU A 211 -8.93 -12.24 -9.57
C GLU A 211 -10.12 -11.27 -9.76
N PHE A 212 -11.25 -11.56 -9.11
CA PHE A 212 -12.42 -10.69 -9.12
C PHE A 212 -12.09 -9.28 -8.63
N THR A 213 -11.33 -9.17 -7.54
CA THR A 213 -10.97 -7.88 -6.95
C THR A 213 -10.20 -7.00 -7.94
N TYR A 214 -9.15 -7.54 -8.57
CA TYR A 214 -8.39 -6.80 -9.58
C TYR A 214 -9.26 -6.39 -10.76
N ASN A 215 -10.01 -7.35 -11.33
CA ASN A 215 -10.87 -7.09 -12.49
C ASN A 215 -11.94 -6.04 -12.17
N TYR A 216 -12.60 -6.15 -11.02
CA TYR A 216 -13.59 -5.18 -10.58
C TYR A 216 -13.01 -3.76 -10.48
N ILE A 217 -11.83 -3.60 -9.87
CA ILE A 217 -11.20 -2.30 -9.71
C ILE A 217 -10.82 -1.70 -11.07
N MET A 218 -10.25 -2.50 -11.96
CA MET A 218 -9.86 -2.07 -13.31
C MET A 218 -11.08 -1.70 -14.15
N GLU A 219 -12.12 -2.55 -14.17
CA GLU A 219 -13.35 -2.32 -14.93
C GLU A 219 -14.13 -1.10 -14.44
N GLN A 220 -14.21 -0.90 -13.12
CA GLN A 220 -14.92 0.25 -12.54
C GLN A 220 -14.06 1.52 -12.48
N GLY A 221 -12.76 1.42 -12.77
CA GLY A 221 -11.83 2.54 -12.73
C GLY A 221 -11.77 3.21 -11.35
N ILE A 222 -11.70 2.41 -10.27
CA ILE A 222 -11.75 2.92 -8.90
C ILE A 222 -10.54 3.83 -8.63
N PRO A 223 -10.71 5.15 -8.46
CA PRO A 223 -9.58 6.09 -8.48
C PRO A 223 -8.55 5.85 -7.37
N ARG A 224 -8.99 5.38 -6.20
CA ARG A 224 -8.10 5.07 -5.06
C ARG A 224 -7.05 4.02 -5.39
N TYR A 225 -7.38 3.08 -6.28
CA TYR A 225 -6.53 1.94 -6.62
C TYR A 225 -5.94 2.05 -8.03
N ALA A 226 -6.09 3.20 -8.70
CA ALA A 226 -5.55 3.41 -10.03
C ALA A 226 -4.03 3.16 -10.07
N SER A 227 -3.30 3.67 -9.08
CA SER A 227 -1.85 3.44 -9.00
C SER A 227 -1.46 1.98 -8.72
N PHE A 228 -2.38 1.20 -8.12
CA PHE A 228 -2.20 -0.21 -7.76
C PHE A 228 -2.67 -1.18 -8.85
N THR A 229 -3.15 -0.67 -9.98
CA THR A 229 -3.65 -1.50 -11.08
C THR A 229 -3.17 -1.01 -12.44
N GLN A 230 -2.57 0.18 -12.53
CA GLN A 230 -2.10 0.79 -13.78
C GLN A 230 -1.11 -0.06 -14.58
N PHE A 231 -0.38 -0.97 -13.91
CA PHE A 231 0.61 -1.82 -14.57
C PHE A 231 0.13 -3.25 -14.82
N ILE A 232 -1.03 -3.65 -14.31
CA ILE A 232 -1.56 -5.00 -14.52
C ILE A 232 -1.94 -5.14 -16.00
N ASP A 233 -1.27 -6.04 -16.71
CA ASP A 233 -1.53 -6.40 -18.11
C ASP A 233 -2.54 -7.56 -18.20
N ASP A 234 -2.38 -8.56 -17.32
CA ASP A 234 -3.24 -9.74 -17.28
C ASP A 234 -3.28 -10.36 -15.88
N VAL A 235 -4.37 -11.06 -15.59
CA VAL A 235 -4.57 -11.82 -14.35
C VAL A 235 -5.09 -13.20 -14.74
N VAL A 236 -4.35 -14.25 -14.38
CA VAL A 236 -4.65 -15.63 -14.77
C VAL A 236 -4.90 -16.47 -13.53
N LEU A 237 -6.14 -16.92 -13.38
CA LEU A 237 -6.51 -17.96 -12.41
C LEU A 237 -5.95 -19.31 -12.85
N VAL A 238 -4.98 -19.84 -12.10
CA VAL A 238 -4.35 -21.14 -12.37
C VAL A 238 -5.17 -22.27 -11.74
N ASP A 239 -5.51 -22.11 -10.45
CA ASP A 239 -6.38 -22.99 -9.68
C ASP A 239 -6.97 -22.23 -8.48
N ASP A 240 -7.68 -22.94 -7.59
CA ASP A 240 -8.38 -22.35 -6.44
C ASP A 240 -7.45 -21.59 -5.47
N TYR A 241 -6.14 -21.85 -5.49
CA TYR A 241 -5.17 -21.27 -4.55
C TYR A 241 -3.94 -20.66 -5.24
N THR A 242 -3.95 -20.57 -6.57
CA THR A 242 -2.82 -20.03 -7.35
C THR A 242 -3.30 -18.99 -8.34
N LEU A 243 -2.72 -17.79 -8.28
CA LEU A 243 -3.03 -16.67 -9.17
C LEU A 243 -1.74 -16.11 -9.76
N GLU A 244 -1.70 -15.97 -11.09
CA GLU A 244 -0.63 -15.27 -11.79
C GLU A 244 -1.08 -13.85 -12.16
N VAL A 245 -0.26 -12.85 -11.81
CA VAL A 245 -0.48 -11.44 -12.12
C VAL A 245 0.69 -10.96 -12.99
N TYR A 246 0.38 -10.51 -14.19
CA TYR A 246 1.35 -10.00 -15.14
C TYR A 246 1.35 -8.48 -15.12
N GLN A 247 2.52 -7.88 -14.95
CA GLN A 247 2.69 -6.44 -14.91
C GLN A 247 3.58 -5.94 -16.05
N ASN A 248 3.13 -4.90 -16.76
CA ASN A 248 3.89 -4.20 -17.81
C ASN A 248 4.83 -3.14 -17.21
N THR A 249 5.62 -3.55 -16.22
CA THR A 249 6.69 -2.75 -15.63
C THR A 249 7.73 -3.68 -15.01
N THR A 250 8.98 -3.23 -15.00
CA THR A 250 10.09 -3.89 -14.30
C THR A 250 10.48 -3.17 -13.01
N SER A 251 9.69 -2.18 -12.59
CA SER A 251 9.98 -1.37 -11.40
C SER A 251 10.29 -2.24 -10.19
N PHE A 252 11.29 -1.85 -9.41
CA PHE A 252 11.66 -2.48 -8.15
C PHE A 252 10.49 -2.48 -7.15
N PHE A 253 9.58 -1.49 -7.27
CA PHE A 253 8.39 -1.37 -6.44
C PHE A 253 7.15 -2.07 -7.03
N ALA A 254 7.27 -2.73 -8.19
CA ALA A 254 6.13 -3.30 -8.91
C ALA A 254 5.36 -4.35 -8.09
N PHE A 255 6.04 -5.13 -7.26
CA PHE A 255 5.37 -6.05 -6.34
C PHE A 255 4.46 -5.33 -5.34
N HIS A 256 4.81 -4.11 -4.94
CA HIS A 256 3.99 -3.31 -4.01
C HIS A 256 2.81 -2.63 -4.67
N TYR A 257 2.88 -2.45 -5.99
CA TYR A 257 1.81 -1.85 -6.79
C TYR A 257 0.66 -2.80 -7.08
N ILE A 258 0.56 -3.95 -6.40
CA ILE A 258 -0.57 -4.88 -6.55
C ILE A 258 -1.18 -5.30 -5.21
N ASN A 259 -0.73 -4.73 -4.09
CA ASN A 259 -1.32 -5.06 -2.78
C ASN A 259 -2.54 -4.19 -2.47
N ILE A 260 -3.72 -4.80 -2.53
CA ILE A 260 -5.01 -4.14 -2.34
C ILE A 260 -5.91 -4.98 -1.42
N PRO A 261 -6.90 -4.37 -0.73
CA PRO A 261 -7.85 -5.13 0.07
C PRO A 261 -8.64 -6.09 -0.81
N VAL A 262 -8.69 -7.35 -0.43
CA VAL A 262 -9.41 -8.40 -1.15
C VAL A 262 -10.92 -8.24 -0.94
N LEU A 263 -11.70 -8.39 -2.00
CA LEU A 263 -13.16 -8.41 -1.97
C LEU A 263 -13.69 -9.84 -2.16
N PRO A 264 -14.76 -10.22 -1.45
CA PRO A 264 -15.46 -11.46 -1.77
C PRO A 264 -16.15 -11.30 -3.13
N LYS A 265 -15.99 -12.29 -4.01
CA LYS A 265 -16.62 -12.32 -5.34
C LYS A 265 -18.14 -12.49 -5.29
N ARG A 266 -18.66 -13.09 -4.22
CA ARG A 266 -20.06 -13.52 -4.09
C ARG A 266 -20.89 -12.64 -3.17
#